data_AF-K8Y0V3-F1
#
_entry.id   AF-K8Y0V3-F1
#
_cell.length_a   1.000
_cell.length_b   1.000
_cell.length_c   1.000
_cell.angle_alpha   90.00
_cell.angle_beta   90.00
_cell.angle_gamma   90.00
#
_symmetry.space_group_name_H-M   'P 1'
#
loop_
_entity.id
_entity.type
_entity.pdbx_description
1 polymer ?
#
loop_
_entity_poly.entity_id
_entity_poly.type
_entity_poly.pdbx_seq_one_letter_code
_entity_poly.pdbx_strand_id
1 'polypeptide(L)'
;MSLCQPEKGNFSCGSCCGIFNLDLSSDEIRKLIFERTEEFKKSVDFEKPWTMAEYRKVREKKEVTIRRKDELVYNCPFLGAFGKKIGCMIHPIFSGNPLSQNYSFYGSSICQGYECRNMERKSSKLWENLLSEMELDSFTYSAIVSDYETLDLIEETFSQKGISIEELFRSKKELLKRLIQRKIDRNVAMMNTSFEISMEEKKKSAQERLVQRLSLTSVPDLTNEINSL
;
A
#
# COMPACT_ATOMS: atom_id res chain seq x y z
N MET A 1 -12.85 2.99 -9.46
CA MET A 1 -12.00 3.25 -8.28
C MET A 1 -11.63 1.91 -7.65
N SER A 2 -10.52 1.84 -6.92
CA SER A 2 -9.93 0.57 -6.44
C SER A 2 -9.35 0.72 -5.04
N LEU A 3 -8.91 -0.39 -4.45
CA LEU A 3 -8.17 -0.38 -3.18
C LEU A 3 -6.95 0.56 -3.21
N CYS A 4 -6.33 0.79 -4.36
CA CYS A 4 -5.20 1.71 -4.48
C CYS A 4 -5.62 3.19 -4.50
N GLN A 5 -6.77 3.50 -5.09
CA GLN A 5 -7.33 4.86 -5.20
C GLN A 5 -8.80 4.82 -4.73
N PRO A 6 -9.03 4.78 -3.41
CA PRO A 6 -10.36 4.57 -2.84
C PRO A 6 -11.29 5.75 -3.12
N GLU A 7 -12.59 5.43 -3.22
CA GLU A 7 -13.67 6.42 -3.42
C GLU A 7 -13.79 7.38 -2.25
N LYS A 8 -13.73 6.82 -1.03
CA LYS A 8 -13.91 7.51 0.23
C LYS A 8 -12.57 7.61 0.97
N GLY A 9 -12.46 8.61 1.82
CA GLY A 9 -11.24 8.88 2.58
C GLY A 9 -10.28 9.82 1.87
N ASN A 10 -9.35 10.38 2.65
CA ASN A 10 -8.36 11.35 2.22
C ASN A 10 -6.97 10.71 2.02
N PHE A 11 -6.95 9.44 1.61
CA PHE A 11 -5.74 8.64 1.45
C PHE A 11 -5.81 7.81 0.17
N SER A 12 -4.67 7.25 -0.20
CA SER A 12 -4.47 6.35 -1.33
C SER A 12 -3.13 5.64 -1.19
N CYS A 13 -2.93 4.59 -1.99
CA CYS A 13 -1.77 3.74 -1.94
C CYS A 13 -0.69 4.15 -2.96
N GLY A 14 0.57 4.10 -2.54
CA GLY A 14 1.75 4.30 -3.40
C GLY A 14 2.68 3.09 -3.50
N SER A 15 2.33 1.94 -2.92
CA SER A 15 3.25 0.81 -2.70
C SER A 15 3.79 0.19 -4.00
N CYS A 16 2.98 0.14 -5.07
CA CYS A 16 3.40 -0.41 -6.37
C CYS A 16 4.42 0.46 -7.10
N CYS A 17 4.59 1.72 -6.69
CA CYS A 17 5.63 2.61 -7.24
C CYS A 17 7.00 2.38 -6.58
N GLY A 18 7.12 1.39 -5.68
CA GLY A 18 8.37 1.00 -5.04
C GLY A 18 8.85 1.95 -3.93
N ILE A 19 8.06 2.95 -3.51
CA ILE A 19 8.52 3.96 -2.55
C ILE A 19 9.01 3.37 -1.22
N PHE A 20 8.36 2.32 -0.72
CA PHE A 20 8.75 1.65 0.52
C PHE A 20 9.96 0.71 0.39
N ASN A 21 10.46 0.51 -0.85
CA ASN A 21 11.74 -0.17 -1.08
C ASN A 21 12.95 0.72 -0.73
N LEU A 22 12.77 2.04 -0.60
CA LEU A 22 13.84 2.90 -0.13
C LEU A 22 14.13 2.62 1.36
N ASP A 23 15.40 2.54 1.70
CA ASP A 23 15.89 2.41 3.08
C ASP A 23 15.85 3.78 3.77
N LEU A 24 14.63 4.30 3.95
CA LEU A 24 14.33 5.61 4.53
C LEU A 24 13.29 5.46 5.65
N SER A 25 13.33 6.38 6.61
CA SER A 25 12.25 6.52 7.59
C SER A 25 10.94 7.02 6.95
N SER A 26 9.84 6.89 7.68
CA SER A 26 8.53 7.34 7.20
C SER A 26 8.51 8.84 6.89
N ASP A 27 9.22 9.64 7.68
CA ASP A 27 9.25 11.09 7.54
C ASP A 27 10.12 11.52 6.36
N GLU A 28 11.22 10.81 6.13
CA GLU A 28 12.04 10.98 4.92
C GLU A 28 11.27 10.60 3.65
N ILE A 29 10.46 9.53 3.69
CA ILE A 29 9.58 9.17 2.56
C ILE A 29 8.54 10.27 2.30
N ARG A 30 7.89 10.80 3.35
CA ARG A 30 6.93 11.91 3.22
C ARG A 30 7.60 13.15 2.61
N LYS A 31 8.80 13.50 3.09
CA LYS A 31 9.59 14.60 2.54
C LYS A 31 9.96 14.36 1.08
N LEU A 32 10.40 13.14 0.73
CA LEU A 32 10.76 12.78 -0.64
C LEU A 32 9.57 12.90 -1.61
N ILE A 33 8.40 12.42 -1.21
CA ILE A 33 7.17 12.56 -2.01
C ILE A 33 6.84 14.03 -2.22
N PHE A 34 6.94 14.86 -1.18
CA PHE A 34 6.70 16.29 -1.29
C PHE A 34 7.70 16.97 -2.24
N GLU A 35 8.99 16.71 -2.10
CA GLU A 35 10.03 17.24 -2.99
C GLU A 35 9.82 16.84 -4.45
N ARG A 36 9.53 15.56 -4.71
CA ARG A 36 9.17 15.05 -6.05
C ARG A 36 7.98 15.83 -6.62
N THR A 37 6.96 16.03 -5.80
CA THR A 37 5.73 16.73 -6.21
C THR A 37 6.00 18.18 -6.60
N GLU A 38 6.73 18.91 -5.76
CA GLU A 38 7.02 20.32 -6.01
C GLU A 38 7.98 20.53 -7.18
N GLU A 39 8.95 19.64 -7.36
CA GLU A 39 9.83 19.65 -8.51
C GLU A 39 9.05 19.35 -9.80
N PHE A 40 8.22 18.31 -9.80
CA PHE A 40 7.40 17.92 -10.94
C PHE A 40 6.51 19.06 -11.43
N LYS A 41 5.79 19.74 -10.51
CA LYS A 41 4.93 20.89 -10.83
C LYS A 41 5.67 22.04 -11.50
N LYS A 42 6.96 22.22 -11.20
CA LYS A 42 7.78 23.31 -11.74
C LYS A 42 8.44 22.95 -13.06
N SER A 43 8.73 21.67 -13.29
CA SER A 43 9.56 21.23 -14.41
C SER A 43 8.81 20.50 -15.52
N VAL A 44 7.62 19.94 -15.24
CA VAL A 44 6.86 19.13 -16.20
C VAL A 44 5.73 19.95 -16.82
N ASP A 45 5.68 19.92 -18.14
CA ASP A 45 4.65 20.50 -18.99
C ASP A 45 4.08 19.39 -19.87
N PHE A 46 2.80 19.03 -19.68
CA PHE A 46 2.18 17.93 -20.41
C PHE A 46 2.06 18.19 -21.92
N GLU A 47 2.03 19.45 -22.35
CA GLU A 47 2.06 19.84 -23.77
C GLU A 47 3.45 19.62 -24.39
N LYS A 48 4.47 19.42 -23.54
CA LYS A 48 5.85 19.12 -23.93
C LYS A 48 6.29 17.79 -23.31
N PRO A 49 5.86 16.64 -23.85
CA PRO A 49 6.03 15.34 -23.20
C PRO A 49 7.48 14.97 -22.85
N TRP A 50 8.47 15.50 -23.58
CA TRP A 50 9.89 15.32 -23.28
C TRP A 50 10.30 15.85 -21.90
N THR A 51 9.56 16.80 -21.32
CA THR A 51 9.80 17.31 -19.96
C THR A 51 9.61 16.26 -18.88
N MET A 52 8.75 15.25 -19.10
CA MET A 52 8.62 14.11 -18.19
C MET A 52 9.89 13.25 -18.18
N ALA A 53 10.50 13.02 -19.35
CA ALA A 53 11.76 12.28 -19.45
C ALA A 53 12.92 13.02 -18.76
N GLU A 54 12.99 14.35 -18.95
CA GLU A 54 13.97 15.21 -18.26
C GLU A 54 13.77 15.18 -16.74
N TYR A 55 12.53 15.34 -16.25
CA TYR A 55 12.22 15.23 -14.82
C TYR A 55 12.69 13.87 -14.25
N ARG A 56 12.35 12.76 -14.92
CA ARG A 56 12.78 11.42 -14.50
C ARG A 56 14.30 11.34 -14.37
N LYS A 57 15.03 11.76 -15.40
CA LYS A 57 16.50 11.73 -15.44
C LYS A 57 17.11 12.54 -14.30
N VAL A 58 16.61 13.76 -14.06
CA VAL A 58 17.09 14.61 -12.97
C VAL A 58 16.80 13.98 -11.60
N ARG A 59 15.59 13.44 -11.41
CA ARG A 59 15.17 12.87 -10.13
C ARG A 59 15.90 11.56 -9.80
N GLU A 60 16.03 10.66 -10.77
CA GLU A 60 16.80 9.42 -10.62
C GLU A 60 18.27 9.71 -10.27
N LYS A 61 18.87 10.74 -10.88
CA LYS A 61 20.23 11.15 -10.56
C LYS A 61 20.36 11.68 -9.12
N LYS A 62 19.37 12.43 -8.63
CA LYS A 62 19.35 12.93 -7.23
C LYS A 62 19.18 11.81 -6.21
N GLU A 63 18.44 10.77 -6.58
CA GLU A 63 18.07 9.67 -5.68
C GLU A 63 18.99 8.45 -5.81
N VAL A 64 20.00 8.48 -6.67
CA VAL A 64 20.91 7.35 -6.95
C VAL A 64 21.66 6.87 -5.70
N THR A 65 21.90 7.75 -4.72
CA THR A 65 22.60 7.42 -3.47
C THR A 65 21.67 6.90 -2.38
N ILE A 66 20.34 6.93 -2.60
CA ILE A 66 19.38 6.39 -1.63
C ILE A 66 19.41 4.87 -1.76
N ARG A 67 19.81 4.20 -0.68
CA ARG A 67 19.87 2.75 -0.62
C ARG A 67 18.49 2.13 -0.81
N ARG A 68 18.44 0.99 -1.50
CA ARG A 68 17.25 0.16 -1.68
C ARG A 68 17.38 -1.10 -0.83
N LYS A 69 16.24 -1.63 -0.37
CA LYS A 69 16.17 -2.93 0.31
C LYS A 69 16.37 -4.07 -0.68
N ASP A 70 15.78 -3.94 -1.85
CA ASP A 70 15.97 -4.80 -3.02
C ASP A 70 16.37 -3.96 -4.24
N GLU A 71 17.54 -4.23 -4.80
CA GLU A 71 18.06 -3.52 -5.98
C GLU A 71 17.27 -3.83 -7.26
N LEU A 72 16.52 -4.94 -7.30
CA LEU A 72 15.71 -5.35 -8.45
C LEU A 72 14.36 -4.61 -8.52
N VAL A 73 13.91 -4.06 -7.41
CA VAL A 73 12.66 -3.29 -7.36
C VAL A 73 12.93 -1.87 -7.84
N TYR A 74 12.19 -1.45 -8.88
CA TYR A 74 12.29 -0.10 -9.42
C TYR A 74 11.49 0.90 -8.56
N ASN A 75 12.13 2.01 -8.23
CA ASN A 75 11.55 3.07 -7.42
C ASN A 75 11.15 4.24 -8.32
N CYS A 76 9.85 4.35 -8.63
CA CYS A 76 9.36 5.30 -9.61
C CYS A 76 9.44 6.75 -9.09
N PRO A 77 10.11 7.68 -9.80
CA PRO A 77 10.24 9.09 -9.38
C PRO A 77 8.94 9.89 -9.59
N PHE A 78 7.96 9.32 -10.29
CA PHE A 78 6.67 9.97 -10.56
C PHE A 78 5.63 9.74 -9.47
N LEU A 79 5.94 9.04 -8.38
CA LEU A 79 5.05 9.01 -7.22
C LEU A 79 5.12 10.36 -6.50
N GLY A 80 3.99 11.05 -6.43
CA GLY A 80 3.82 12.34 -5.77
C GLY A 80 2.51 12.43 -4.99
N ALA A 81 2.20 13.63 -4.50
CA ALA A 81 1.04 13.95 -3.68
C ALA A 81 0.01 14.80 -4.43
N PHE A 82 -1.27 14.54 -4.16
CA PHE A 82 -2.45 15.25 -4.63
C PHE A 82 -3.31 15.61 -3.42
N GLY A 83 -3.01 16.75 -2.80
CA GLY A 83 -3.57 17.09 -1.50
C GLY A 83 -3.11 16.07 -0.44
N LYS A 84 -4.06 15.35 0.16
CA LYS A 84 -3.77 14.31 1.17
C LYS A 84 -3.51 12.91 0.56
N LYS A 85 -3.86 12.72 -0.72
CA LYS A 85 -3.64 11.46 -1.45
C LYS A 85 -2.25 11.44 -2.09
N ILE A 86 -1.74 10.25 -2.36
CA ILE A 86 -0.54 10.02 -3.19
C ILE A 86 -0.87 9.22 -4.45
N GLY A 87 -0.04 9.33 -5.48
CA GLY A 87 -0.24 8.59 -6.71
C GLY A 87 0.74 8.96 -7.82
N CYS A 88 0.55 8.34 -8.98
CA CYS A 88 1.36 8.61 -10.16
C CYS A 88 1.03 9.99 -10.74
N MET A 89 2.00 10.90 -10.74
CA MET A 89 1.88 12.27 -11.28
C MET A 89 1.69 12.30 -12.80
N ILE A 90 2.08 11.23 -13.49
CA ILE A 90 1.90 11.06 -14.93
C ILE A 90 0.78 10.05 -15.24
N HIS A 91 -0.15 9.81 -14.32
CA HIS A 91 -1.29 8.93 -14.61
C HIS A 91 -2.16 9.54 -15.73
N PRO A 92 -2.73 8.75 -16.66
CA PRO A 92 -3.58 9.25 -17.74
C PRO A 92 -4.72 10.17 -17.28
N ILE A 93 -5.29 9.91 -16.11
CA ILE A 93 -6.33 10.75 -15.49
C ILE A 93 -5.84 12.19 -15.25
N PHE A 94 -4.55 12.39 -14.95
CA PHE A 94 -3.99 13.71 -14.67
C PHE A 94 -3.31 14.33 -15.90
N SER A 95 -2.65 13.51 -16.72
CA SER A 95 -1.91 14.00 -17.89
C SER A 95 -2.79 14.20 -19.12
N GLY A 96 -4.01 13.63 -19.15
CA GLY A 96 -4.87 13.59 -20.34
C GLY A 96 -4.35 12.68 -21.45
N ASN A 97 -3.19 12.02 -21.26
CA ASN A 97 -2.53 11.21 -22.28
C ASN A 97 -2.47 9.74 -21.83
N PRO A 98 -3.11 8.80 -22.56
CA PRO A 98 -3.13 7.38 -22.20
C PRO A 98 -1.75 6.71 -22.21
N LEU A 99 -0.76 7.32 -22.88
CA LEU A 99 0.61 6.82 -23.02
C LEU A 99 1.61 7.55 -22.12
N SER A 100 1.17 8.49 -21.29
CA SER A 100 2.04 9.26 -20.39
C SER A 100 2.86 8.39 -19.43
N GLN A 101 2.37 7.22 -19.04
CA GLN A 101 3.13 6.30 -18.19
C GLN A 101 4.28 5.59 -18.91
N ASN A 102 4.40 5.70 -20.25
CA ASN A 102 5.57 5.23 -21.00
C ASN A 102 6.87 5.98 -20.63
N TYR A 103 6.76 7.11 -19.92
CA TYR A 103 7.92 7.80 -19.35
C TYR A 103 8.43 7.15 -18.05
N SER A 104 7.66 6.22 -17.45
CA SER A 104 8.13 5.38 -16.33
C SER A 104 8.82 4.11 -16.84
N PHE A 105 9.59 3.44 -15.98
CA PHE A 105 10.30 2.21 -16.32
C PHE A 105 9.36 1.07 -16.75
N TYR A 106 8.25 0.86 -16.04
CA TYR A 106 7.31 -0.22 -16.34
C TYR A 106 6.41 0.09 -17.54
N GLY A 107 6.27 1.36 -17.91
CA GLY A 107 5.42 1.77 -19.03
C GLY A 107 3.91 1.64 -18.75
N SER A 108 3.10 2.13 -19.69
CA SER A 108 1.64 2.23 -19.49
C SER A 108 0.96 0.87 -19.32
N SER A 109 1.38 -0.14 -20.08
CA SER A 109 0.76 -1.48 -20.05
C SER A 109 0.90 -2.15 -18.67
N ILE A 110 2.11 -2.17 -18.11
CA ILE A 110 2.34 -2.79 -16.79
C ILE A 110 1.74 -1.91 -15.69
N CYS A 111 1.94 -0.59 -15.74
CA CYS A 111 1.42 0.30 -14.69
C CYS A 111 -0.11 0.28 -14.57
N GLN A 112 -0.84 0.16 -15.68
CA GLN A 112 -2.31 0.13 -15.67
C GLN A 112 -2.88 -1.26 -15.46
N GLY A 113 -2.16 -2.30 -15.89
CA GLY A 113 -2.59 -3.70 -15.76
C GLY A 113 -2.17 -4.36 -14.44
N TYR A 114 -1.26 -3.76 -13.67
CA TYR A 114 -0.78 -4.36 -12.43
C TYR A 114 -1.80 -4.24 -11.31
N GLU A 115 -2.31 -5.39 -10.87
CA GLU A 115 -3.10 -5.54 -9.66
C GLU A 115 -2.23 -6.24 -8.60
N CYS A 116 -2.03 -5.60 -7.44
CA CYS A 116 -1.30 -6.29 -6.38
C CYS A 116 -2.16 -7.40 -5.76
N ARG A 117 -1.55 -8.32 -5.02
CA ARG A 117 -2.26 -9.44 -4.36
C ARG A 117 -3.48 -9.01 -3.54
N ASN A 118 -3.41 -7.84 -2.90
CA ASN A 118 -4.52 -7.29 -2.12
C ASN A 118 -5.59 -6.59 -2.97
N MET A 119 -5.27 -6.18 -4.19
CA MET A 119 -6.25 -5.67 -5.14
C MET A 119 -7.02 -6.84 -5.79
N GLU A 120 -6.31 -7.93 -6.12
CA GLU A 120 -6.89 -9.15 -6.71
C GLU A 120 -7.78 -9.96 -5.75
N ARG A 121 -7.67 -9.72 -4.42
CA ARG A 121 -8.48 -10.45 -3.44
C ARG A 121 -9.98 -10.17 -3.64
N LYS A 122 -10.81 -11.22 -3.51
CA LYS A 122 -12.28 -11.12 -3.65
C LYS A 122 -12.91 -10.12 -2.65
N SER A 123 -12.30 -9.97 -1.48
CA SER A 123 -12.70 -9.08 -0.40
C SER A 123 -12.14 -7.66 -0.53
N SER A 124 -11.49 -7.28 -1.64
CA SER A 124 -10.79 -6.00 -1.76
C SER A 124 -11.70 -4.81 -1.49
N LYS A 125 -12.94 -4.84 -2.00
CA LYS A 125 -13.93 -3.76 -1.73
C LYS A 125 -14.42 -3.75 -0.28
N LEU A 126 -14.48 -4.90 0.39
CA LEU A 126 -14.83 -4.97 1.81
C LEU A 126 -13.73 -4.31 2.67
N TRP A 127 -12.47 -4.60 2.36
CA TRP A 127 -11.32 -3.93 2.98
C TRP A 127 -11.29 -2.43 2.70
N GLU A 128 -11.50 -2.02 1.45
CA GLU A 128 -11.59 -0.60 1.08
C GLU A 128 -12.64 0.12 1.93
N ASN A 129 -13.84 -0.46 2.04
CA ASN A 129 -14.94 0.10 2.83
C ASN A 129 -14.59 0.18 4.33
N LEU A 130 -14.01 -0.88 4.90
CA LEU A 130 -13.59 -0.90 6.30
C LEU A 130 -12.55 0.20 6.59
N LEU A 131 -11.52 0.29 5.76
CA LEU A 131 -10.42 1.23 5.95
C LEU A 131 -10.87 2.68 5.71
N SER A 132 -11.88 2.90 4.86
CA SER A 132 -12.49 4.23 4.66
C SER A 132 -13.18 4.82 5.89
N GLU A 133 -13.47 3.98 6.89
CA GLU A 133 -14.04 4.40 8.18
C GLU A 133 -12.99 4.62 9.26
N MET A 134 -11.71 4.40 8.94
CA MET A 134 -10.60 4.64 9.83
C MET A 134 -9.93 5.98 9.50
N GLU A 135 -9.44 6.67 10.52
CA GLU A 135 -8.64 7.88 10.34
C GLU A 135 -7.20 7.50 9.94
N LEU A 136 -6.96 7.39 8.64
CA LEU A 136 -5.67 6.98 8.09
C LEU A 136 -5.06 8.09 7.22
N ASP A 137 -3.73 8.15 7.21
CA ASP A 137 -2.98 8.87 6.17
C ASP A 137 -2.59 7.93 5.02
N SER A 138 -2.14 8.50 3.89
CA SER A 138 -1.73 7.72 2.72
C SER A 138 -0.59 6.74 3.00
N PHE A 139 0.28 7.03 3.97
CA PHE A 139 1.41 6.18 4.33
C PHE A 139 0.93 4.92 5.06
N THR A 140 0.15 5.11 6.12
CA THR A 140 -0.44 4.05 6.93
C THR A 140 -1.40 3.21 6.09
N TYR A 141 -2.21 3.86 5.24
CA TYR A 141 -3.07 3.15 4.31
C TYR A 141 -2.25 2.27 3.36
N SER A 142 -1.20 2.81 2.73
CA SER A 142 -0.32 2.06 1.84
C SER A 142 0.28 0.83 2.53
N ALA A 143 0.74 0.97 3.77
CA ALA A 143 1.31 -0.09 4.59
C ALA A 143 0.30 -1.20 4.95
N ILE A 144 -0.97 -0.85 5.09
CA ILE A 144 -2.03 -1.84 5.30
C ILE A 144 -2.32 -2.58 4.00
N VAL A 145 -2.52 -1.85 2.90
CA VAL A 145 -2.94 -2.46 1.64
C VAL A 145 -1.82 -3.16 0.88
N SER A 146 -0.54 -2.94 1.20
CA SER A 146 0.57 -3.76 0.67
C SER A 146 0.87 -5.00 1.50
N ASP A 147 0.44 -5.04 2.76
CA ASP A 147 0.67 -6.19 3.64
C ASP A 147 -0.38 -7.28 3.43
N TYR A 148 -0.20 -8.07 2.37
CA TYR A 148 -1.08 -9.18 2.06
C TYR A 148 -1.10 -10.24 3.17
N GLU A 149 0.01 -10.42 3.89
CA GLU A 149 0.13 -11.49 4.88
C GLU A 149 -0.77 -11.22 6.08
N THR A 150 -0.83 -9.98 6.58
CA THR A 150 -1.77 -9.65 7.67
C THR A 150 -3.21 -9.90 7.23
N LEU A 151 -3.60 -9.44 6.04
CA LEU A 151 -4.98 -9.59 5.57
C LEU A 151 -5.33 -11.06 5.34
N ASP A 152 -4.44 -11.84 4.75
CA ASP A 152 -4.61 -13.29 4.58
C ASP A 152 -4.76 -13.99 5.91
N LEU A 153 -3.92 -13.67 6.91
CA LEU A 153 -4.00 -14.29 8.23
C LEU A 153 -5.31 -13.97 8.94
N ILE A 154 -5.83 -12.75 8.79
CA ILE A 154 -7.15 -12.39 9.32
C ILE A 154 -8.22 -13.23 8.64
N GLU A 155 -8.31 -13.20 7.31
CA GLU A 155 -9.36 -13.93 6.57
C GLU A 155 -9.29 -15.44 6.82
N GLU A 156 -8.09 -16.03 6.78
CA GLU A 156 -7.86 -17.45 6.98
C GLU A 156 -8.23 -17.88 8.42
N THR A 157 -7.91 -17.06 9.43
CA THR A 157 -8.26 -17.33 10.84
C THR A 157 -9.78 -17.46 11.02
N PHE A 158 -10.55 -16.52 10.48
CA PHE A 158 -12.00 -16.53 10.65
C PHE A 158 -12.69 -17.55 9.73
N SER A 159 -12.16 -17.77 8.53
CA SER A 159 -12.63 -18.84 7.64
C SER A 159 -12.47 -20.23 8.27
N GLN A 160 -11.33 -20.51 8.92
CA GLN A 160 -11.08 -21.76 9.65
C GLN A 160 -12.06 -21.96 10.84
N LYS A 161 -12.67 -20.88 11.33
CA LYS A 161 -13.73 -20.90 12.35
C LYS A 161 -15.15 -20.98 11.77
N GLY A 162 -15.28 -21.12 10.45
CA GLY A 162 -16.58 -21.21 9.77
C GLY A 162 -17.29 -19.88 9.55
N ILE A 163 -16.63 -18.75 9.78
CA ILE A 163 -17.19 -17.42 9.51
C ILE A 163 -16.88 -17.03 8.07
N SER A 164 -17.92 -16.77 7.26
CA SER A 164 -17.73 -16.29 5.89
C SER A 164 -17.15 -14.88 5.87
N ILE A 165 -16.49 -14.50 4.77
CA ILE A 165 -15.90 -13.18 4.64
C ILE A 165 -16.94 -12.06 4.72
N GLU A 166 -18.12 -12.26 4.15
CA GLU A 166 -19.22 -11.31 4.22
C GLU A 166 -19.73 -11.15 5.65
N GLU A 167 -19.87 -12.26 6.38
CA GLU A 167 -20.28 -12.22 7.78
C GLU A 167 -19.23 -11.54 8.66
N LEU A 168 -17.95 -11.81 8.42
CA LEU A 168 -16.84 -11.20 9.13
C LEU A 168 -16.90 -9.66 9.05
N PHE A 169 -17.07 -9.11 7.84
CA PHE A 169 -17.15 -7.67 7.64
C PHE A 169 -18.47 -7.06 8.09
N ARG A 170 -19.54 -7.85 8.17
CA ARG A 170 -20.87 -7.41 8.64
C ARG A 170 -20.96 -7.36 10.16
N SER A 171 -20.55 -8.41 10.86
CA SER A 171 -20.79 -8.56 12.31
C SER A 171 -19.55 -8.34 13.19
N LYS A 172 -18.34 -8.42 12.62
CA LYS A 172 -17.07 -8.29 13.37
C LYS A 172 -16.21 -7.12 12.91
N LYS A 173 -16.85 -6.10 12.34
CA LYS A 173 -16.18 -4.92 11.81
C LYS A 173 -15.27 -4.21 12.81
N GLU A 174 -15.73 -4.02 14.04
CA GLU A 174 -14.95 -3.35 15.09
C GLU A 174 -13.76 -4.21 15.56
N LEU A 175 -13.91 -5.53 15.56
CA LEU A 175 -12.80 -6.46 15.78
C LEU A 175 -11.75 -6.32 14.67
N LEU A 176 -12.17 -6.25 13.41
CA LEU A 176 -11.25 -6.01 12.28
C LEU A 176 -10.52 -4.68 12.41
N LYS A 177 -11.21 -3.58 12.75
CA LYS A 177 -10.58 -2.28 12.99
C LYS A 177 -9.54 -2.35 14.10
N ARG A 178 -9.82 -3.05 15.20
CA ARG A 178 -8.87 -3.27 16.31
C ARG A 178 -7.66 -4.11 15.89
N LEU A 179 -7.83 -5.11 15.03
CA LEU A 179 -6.72 -5.89 14.48
C LEU A 179 -5.83 -5.04 13.56
N ILE A 180 -6.42 -4.20 12.71
CA ILE A 180 -5.67 -3.25 11.88
C ILE A 180 -4.98 -2.19 12.74
N GLN A 181 -5.65 -1.63 13.73
CA GLN A 181 -5.04 -0.69 14.67
C GLN A 181 -3.86 -1.33 15.38
N ARG A 182 -3.99 -2.60 15.77
CA ARG A 182 -2.90 -3.34 16.40
C ARG A 182 -1.68 -3.51 15.50
N LYS A 183 -1.87 -3.73 14.18
CA LYS A 183 -0.78 -3.73 13.19
C LYS A 183 -0.03 -2.39 13.21
N ILE A 184 -0.77 -1.28 13.23
CA ILE A 184 -0.22 0.08 13.25
C ILE A 184 0.58 0.31 14.54
N ASP A 185 -0.01 0.04 15.70
CA ASP A 185 0.61 0.26 17.02
C ASP A 185 1.90 -0.55 17.21
N ARG A 186 1.99 -1.71 16.55
CA ARG A 186 3.14 -2.62 16.61
C ARG A 186 4.12 -2.43 15.47
N ASN A 187 3.90 -1.44 14.60
CA ASN A 187 4.75 -1.14 13.45
C ASN A 187 5.02 -2.38 12.57
N VAL A 188 4.02 -3.25 12.46
CA VAL A 188 4.15 -4.53 11.73
C VAL A 188 4.13 -4.22 10.24
N ALA A 189 5.17 -4.58 9.50
CA ALA A 189 5.22 -4.51 8.04
C ALA A 189 4.79 -3.13 7.49
N MET A 190 5.27 -2.04 8.10
CA MET A 190 4.87 -0.67 7.75
C MET A 190 5.60 -0.10 6.54
N MET A 191 6.53 -0.86 5.97
CA MET A 191 7.38 -0.45 4.86
C MET A 191 7.42 -1.51 3.76
N ASN A 192 6.33 -2.26 3.60
CA ASN A 192 6.23 -3.30 2.59
C ASN A 192 5.90 -2.68 1.22
N THR A 193 6.62 -3.13 0.20
CA THR A 193 6.20 -2.94 -1.19
C THR A 193 5.05 -3.89 -1.53
N SER A 194 4.38 -3.67 -2.67
CA SER A 194 3.36 -4.62 -3.15
C SER A 194 3.95 -5.91 -3.75
N PHE A 195 5.29 -6.01 -3.84
CA PHE A 195 6.00 -7.10 -4.51
C PHE A 195 6.50 -8.17 -3.53
N GLU A 196 6.43 -7.88 -2.23
CA GLU A 196 6.86 -8.82 -1.21
C GLU A 196 5.89 -10.00 -1.17
N ILE A 197 6.40 -11.19 -1.48
CA ILE A 197 5.68 -12.46 -1.37
C ILE A 197 6.61 -13.43 -0.64
N SER A 198 6.22 -13.82 0.57
CA SER A 198 6.90 -14.86 1.33
C SER A 198 6.71 -16.22 0.66
N MET A 199 7.83 -16.92 0.45
CA MET A 199 7.88 -18.31 -0.04
C MET A 199 8.05 -19.31 1.10
N GLU A 200 7.94 -18.87 2.36
CA GLU A 200 8.17 -19.74 3.52
C GLU A 200 7.05 -20.77 3.72
N GLU A 201 7.43 -21.98 4.11
CA GLU A 201 6.49 -23.03 4.50
C GLU A 201 5.71 -22.65 5.75
N LYS A 202 4.37 -22.70 5.66
CA LYS A 202 3.46 -22.39 6.77
C LYS A 202 3.35 -23.58 7.72
N LYS A 203 4.14 -23.59 8.80
CA LYS A 203 4.15 -24.68 9.81
C LYS A 203 3.12 -24.54 10.93
N LYS A 204 2.64 -23.31 11.19
CA LYS A 204 1.66 -22.98 12.24
C LYS A 204 0.30 -22.66 11.62
N SER A 205 -0.76 -22.81 12.39
CA SER A 205 -2.11 -22.39 11.97
C SER A 205 -2.17 -20.90 11.68
N ALA A 206 -3.17 -20.47 10.89
CA ALA A 206 -3.36 -19.05 10.58
C ALA A 206 -3.53 -18.21 11.84
N GLN A 207 -4.29 -18.72 12.80
CA GLN A 207 -4.52 -18.03 14.07
C GLN A 207 -3.24 -17.85 14.89
N GLU A 208 -2.41 -18.89 15.03
CA GLU A 208 -1.15 -18.78 15.76
C GLU A 208 -0.20 -17.78 15.09
N ARG A 209 -0.17 -17.77 13.75
CA ARG A 209 0.62 -16.80 12.99
C ARG A 209 0.08 -15.39 13.12
N LEU A 210 -1.24 -15.20 13.15
CA LEU A 210 -1.87 -13.90 13.39
C LEU A 210 -1.54 -13.38 14.80
N VAL A 211 -1.65 -14.23 15.82
CA VAL A 211 -1.30 -13.93 17.20
C VAL A 211 0.16 -13.51 17.32
N GLN A 212 1.07 -14.24 16.69
CA GLN A 212 2.49 -13.92 16.67
C GLN A 212 2.74 -12.59 15.93
N ARG A 213 2.21 -12.45 14.72
CA ARG A 213 2.42 -11.29 13.84
C ARG A 213 1.96 -9.99 14.49
N LEU A 214 0.79 -9.99 15.12
CA LEU A 214 0.22 -8.79 15.76
C LEU A 214 0.56 -8.69 17.26
N SER A 215 1.41 -9.60 17.78
CA SER A 215 1.75 -9.67 19.21
C SER A 215 0.51 -9.68 20.12
N LEU A 216 -0.50 -10.49 19.79
CA LEU A 216 -1.81 -10.49 20.46
C LEU A 216 -1.76 -11.08 21.88
N THR A 217 -0.71 -11.83 22.22
CA THR A 217 -0.48 -12.33 23.59
C THR A 217 -0.42 -11.23 24.65
N SER A 218 -0.07 -10.01 24.25
CA SER A 218 -0.07 -8.83 25.13
C SER A 218 -1.42 -8.09 25.20
N VAL A 219 -2.44 -8.60 24.51
CA VAL A 219 -3.83 -8.07 24.52
C VAL A 219 -4.80 -9.25 24.68
N PRO A 220 -4.94 -9.81 25.90
CA PRO A 220 -5.74 -11.02 26.13
C PRO A 220 -7.19 -10.87 25.70
N ASP A 221 -7.79 -9.69 25.84
CA ASP A 221 -9.19 -9.45 25.45
C ASP A 221 -9.41 -9.67 23.94
N LEU A 222 -8.49 -9.20 23.10
CA LEU A 222 -8.59 -9.38 21.64
C LEU A 222 -8.38 -10.84 21.26
N THR A 223 -7.46 -11.52 21.94
CA THR A 223 -7.19 -12.95 21.75
C THR A 223 -8.40 -13.80 22.18
N ASN A 224 -9.01 -13.47 23.32
CA ASN A 224 -10.20 -14.13 23.84
C ASN A 224 -11.40 -13.93 22.92
N GLU A 225 -11.58 -12.71 22.39
CA GLU A 225 -12.63 -12.42 21.43
C GLU A 225 -12.47 -13.26 20.16
N ILE A 226 -11.26 -13.35 19.60
CA ILE A 226 -10.97 -14.24 18.45
C ILE A 226 -11.25 -15.71 18.81
N ASN A 227 -10.90 -16.15 20.03
CA ASN A 227 -11.10 -17.53 20.47
C ASN A 227 -12.58 -17.88 20.70
N SER A 228 -13.38 -16.92 21.17
CA SER A 228 -14.79 -17.11 21.53
C SER A 228 -15.76 -17.21 20.35
N LEU A 229 -15.24 -17.00 19.13
CA LEU A 229 -15.94 -17.08 17.86
C LEU A 229 -15.72 -18.44 17.19
#